data_AF-A0A238ZNQ9-F1
#
_entry.id   AF-A0A238ZNQ9-F1
#
_cell.length_a   1.000
_cell.length_b   1.000
_cell.length_c   1.000
_cell.angle_alpha   90.00
_cell.angle_beta   90.00
_cell.angle_gamma   90.00
#
_symmetry.space_group_name_H-M   'P 1'
#
loop_
_entity.id
_entity.type
_entity.pdbx_description
1 polymer ?
#
loop_
_entity_poly.entity_id
_entity_poly.type
_entity_poly.pdbx_seq_one_letter_code
_entity_poly.pdbx_strand_id
1 'polypeptide(L)'
;MPIRLTLRLDFANGHRLGPGKVRLLEAIDEHGSISAAGRALGMSYRRAWLLLDEINRAFTQPAVAGQTGGSGGGGTALTDWGRELVTLYRGLEASSSGAGAGALGRIDAMLNPAEAHEIPKK
;
A
#
# COMPACT_ATOMS: atom_id res chain seq x y z
N MET A 1 -4.42 -21.31 5.94
CA MET A 1 -4.49 -19.83 5.99
C MET A 1 -5.65 -19.43 5.08
N PRO A 2 -6.57 -18.57 5.50
CA PRO A 2 -7.65 -18.15 4.62
C PRO A 2 -7.09 -17.38 3.41
N ILE A 3 -7.74 -17.53 2.26
CA ILE A 3 -7.43 -16.77 1.04
C ILE A 3 -7.36 -15.28 1.36
N ARG A 4 -6.28 -14.63 0.94
CA ARG A 4 -6.12 -13.18 0.99
C ARG A 4 -6.59 -12.56 -0.32
N LEU A 5 -7.64 -11.75 -0.26
CA LEU A 5 -8.03 -10.88 -1.37
C LEU A 5 -7.16 -9.63 -1.39
N THR A 6 -6.56 -9.31 -2.54
CA THR A 6 -5.80 -8.07 -2.74
C THR A 6 -6.41 -7.24 -3.86
N LEU A 7 -6.56 -5.93 -3.66
CA LEU A 7 -7.12 -5.03 -4.67
C LEU A 7 -6.04 -4.20 -5.37
N ARG A 8 -6.21 -4.00 -6.67
CA ARG A 8 -5.45 -3.01 -7.43
C ARG A 8 -6.43 -2.16 -8.23
N LEU A 9 -6.28 -0.86 -8.14
CA LEU A 9 -7.02 0.12 -8.92
C LEU A 9 -6.14 0.53 -10.10
N ASP A 10 -6.65 0.31 -11.31
CA ASP A 10 -6.03 0.79 -12.54
C ASP A 10 -6.79 2.05 -12.99
N PHE A 11 -6.07 3.16 -13.13
CA PHE A 11 -6.66 4.46 -13.42
C PHE A 11 -6.60 4.77 -14.92
N ALA A 12 -7.56 5.56 -15.41
CA ALA A 12 -7.63 5.96 -16.82
C ALA A 12 -6.41 6.75 -17.29
N ASN A 13 -5.68 7.41 -16.38
CA ASN A 13 -4.43 8.12 -16.67
C ASN A 13 -3.20 7.18 -16.75
N GLY A 14 -3.40 5.86 -16.77
CA GLY A 14 -2.33 4.86 -16.93
C GLY A 14 -1.58 4.52 -15.64
N HIS A 15 -1.89 5.18 -14.52
CA HIS A 15 -1.31 4.88 -13.22
C HIS A 15 -2.08 3.77 -12.49
N ARG A 16 -1.45 3.22 -11.43
CA ARG A 16 -2.04 2.13 -10.64
C ARG A 16 -1.80 2.35 -9.15
N LEU A 17 -2.83 2.12 -8.34
CA LEU A 17 -2.75 2.07 -6.88
C LEU A 17 -3.03 0.66 -6.39
N GLY A 18 -2.19 0.14 -5.50
CA GLY A 18 -2.36 -1.20 -4.95
C GLY A 18 -1.67 -1.33 -3.60
N PRO A 19 -1.62 -2.54 -3.02
CA PRO A 19 -1.28 -2.74 -1.62
C PRO A 19 0.12 -2.21 -1.29
N GLY A 20 1.09 -2.37 -2.19
CA GLY A 20 2.45 -1.87 -1.97
C GLY A 20 2.55 -0.34 -1.86
N LYS A 21 1.77 0.40 -2.65
CA LYS A 21 1.75 1.87 -2.62
C LYS A 21 1.03 2.39 -1.38
N VAL A 22 -0.09 1.77 -1.02
CA VAL A 22 -0.83 2.13 0.20
C VAL A 22 -0.02 1.79 1.44
N ARG A 23 0.67 0.64 1.46
CA ARG A 23 1.61 0.30 2.54
C ARG A 23 2.74 1.31 2.69
N LEU A 24 3.25 1.85 1.59
CA LEU A 24 4.25 2.91 1.66
C LEU A 24 3.69 4.18 2.31
N LEU A 25 2.49 4.61 1.93
CA LEU A 25 1.85 5.79 2.53
C LEU A 25 1.63 5.61 4.04
N GLU A 26 1.12 4.45 4.45
CA GLU A 26 0.96 4.09 5.88
C GLU A 26 2.30 4.13 6.63
N ALA A 27 3.36 3.54 6.06
CA ALA A 27 4.67 3.52 6.68
C ALA A 27 5.32 4.92 6.75
N ILE A 28 5.05 5.79 5.77
CA ILE A 28 5.48 7.20 5.84
C ILE A 28 4.78 7.91 7.00
N ASP A 29 3.49 7.66 7.19
CA ASP A 29 2.73 8.26 8.28
C ASP A 29 3.20 7.76 9.65
N GLU A 30 3.50 6.46 9.77
CA GLU A 30 3.99 5.83 11.00
C GLU A 30 5.40 6.30 11.36
N HIS A 31 6.30 6.42 10.38
CA HIS A 31 7.72 6.67 10.63
C HIS A 31 8.19 8.10 10.36
N GLY A 32 7.32 8.96 9.83
CA GLY A 32 7.63 10.38 9.59
C GLY A 32 8.73 10.63 8.55
N SER A 33 9.10 9.63 7.74
CA SER A 33 10.17 9.75 6.74
C SER A 33 10.04 8.69 5.65
N ILE A 34 10.25 9.09 4.39
CA ILE A 34 10.34 8.17 3.24
C ILE A 34 11.48 7.16 3.44
N SER A 35 12.61 7.60 4.01
CA SER A 35 13.77 6.73 4.22
C SER A 35 13.49 5.66 5.28
N ALA A 36 12.80 6.04 6.37
CA ALA A 36 12.43 5.12 7.44
C ALA A 36 11.34 4.14 6.97
N ALA A 37 10.34 4.63 6.25
CA ALA A 37 9.31 3.81 5.60
C ALA A 37 9.93 2.78 4.63
N GLY A 38 10.88 3.21 3.79
CA GLY A 38 11.60 2.30 2.91
C GLY A 38 12.30 1.17 3.67
N ARG A 39 13.06 1.51 4.73
CA ARG A 39 13.73 0.52 5.59
C ARG A 39 12.75 -0.43 6.26
N ALA A 40 11.66 0.09 6.82
CA ALA A 40 10.62 -0.71 7.49
C ALA A 40 9.96 -1.71 6.52
N LEU A 41 9.80 -1.33 5.26
CA LEU A 41 9.23 -2.18 4.22
C LEU A 41 10.27 -3.04 3.46
N GLY A 42 11.53 -3.09 3.93
CA GLY A 42 12.58 -3.89 3.32
C GLY A 42 12.96 -3.43 1.90
N MET A 43 12.81 -2.14 1.60
CA MET A 43 13.13 -1.57 0.28
C MET A 43 14.12 -0.41 0.34
N SER A 44 14.82 -0.16 -0.77
CA SER A 44 15.72 0.97 -0.87
C SER A 44 14.95 2.30 -0.87
N TYR A 45 15.61 3.36 -0.38
CA TYR A 45 15.06 4.72 -0.46
C TYR A 45 14.62 5.08 -1.89
N ARG A 46 15.44 4.76 -2.90
CA ARG A 46 15.10 4.99 -4.31
C ARG A 46 13.78 4.32 -4.71
N ARG A 47 13.54 3.09 -4.26
CA ARG A 47 12.29 2.37 -4.55
C ARG A 47 11.10 3.02 -3.86
N ALA A 48 11.24 3.39 -2.59
CA ALA A 48 10.20 4.13 -1.86
C ALA A 48 9.87 5.46 -2.56
N TRP A 49 10.89 6.22 -2.96
CA TRP A 49 10.72 7.49 -3.67
C TRP A 49 10.01 7.31 -5.01
N LEU A 50 10.38 6.32 -5.83
CA LEU A 50 9.72 6.06 -7.12
C LEU A 50 8.23 5.71 -6.95
N LEU A 51 7.90 4.91 -5.93
CA LEU A 51 6.51 4.60 -5.63
C LEU A 51 5.72 5.83 -5.20
N LEU A 52 6.31 6.71 -4.39
CA LEU A 52 5.68 7.97 -3.99
C LEU A 52 5.50 8.93 -5.18
N ASP A 53 6.51 9.03 -6.05
CA ASP A 53 6.44 9.83 -7.28
C ASP A 53 5.32 9.31 -8.21
N GLU A 54 5.20 7.99 -8.37
CA GLU A 54 4.08 7.39 -9.12
C GLU A 54 2.71 7.72 -8.51
N ILE A 55 2.60 7.79 -7.18
CA ILE A 55 1.36 8.22 -6.50
C ILE A 55 1.09 9.68 -6.81
N ASN A 56 2.06 10.57 -6.60
CA ASN A 56 1.86 12.01 -6.82
C ASN A 56 1.55 12.36 -8.29
N ARG A 57 2.05 11.58 -9.26
CA ARG A 57 1.70 11.75 -10.68
C ARG A 57 0.30 11.22 -11.02
N ALA A 58 -0.23 10.28 -10.24
CA ALA A 58 -1.54 9.69 -10.48
C ALA A 58 -2.69 10.62 -10.06
N PHE A 59 -2.44 11.61 -9.21
CA PHE A 59 -3.46 12.42 -8.56
C PHE A 59 -3.17 13.92 -8.64
N THR A 60 -4.19 14.73 -8.38
CA THR A 60 -4.10 16.21 -8.47
C THR A 60 -3.50 16.85 -7.22
N GLN A 61 -3.39 16.11 -6.13
CA GLN A 61 -2.85 16.57 -4.85
C GLN A 61 -1.73 15.64 -4.38
N PRO A 62 -0.68 16.16 -3.73
CA PRO A 62 0.37 15.32 -3.18
C PRO A 62 -0.16 14.53 -1.98
N ALA A 63 0.16 13.23 -1.93
CA ALA A 63 -0.19 12.37 -0.80
C ALA A 63 0.60 12.70 0.47
N VAL A 64 1.73 13.40 0.31
CA VAL A 64 2.74 13.60 1.34
C VAL A 64 3.17 15.07 1.34
N ALA A 65 3.19 15.68 2.52
CA ALA A 65 3.78 17.00 2.73
C ALA A 65 5.28 16.85 3.03
N GLY A 66 6.11 17.58 2.28
CA GLY A 66 7.53 17.71 2.61
C GLY A 66 7.73 18.87 3.58
N GLN A 67 8.46 18.67 4.68
CA GLN A 67 9.04 19.79 5.42
C GLN A 67 10.37 20.19 4.77
N THR A 68 10.50 21.45 4.38
CA THR A 68 11.77 22.04 3.96
C THR A 68 12.75 22.00 5.13
N GLY A 69 13.89 21.34 4.94
CA GLY A 69 14.80 20.95 6.02
C GLY A 69 15.56 22.10 6.67
N GLY A 70 15.55 22.12 8.01
CA GLY A 70 16.62 22.65 8.87
C GLY A 70 17.41 21.50 9.52
N SER A 71 18.44 21.84 10.29
CA SER A 71 19.50 20.96 10.84
C SER A 71 19.08 19.70 11.64
N GLY A 72 17.79 19.45 11.84
CA GLY A 72 17.24 18.30 12.56
C GLY A 72 16.56 17.22 11.71
N GLY A 73 16.54 17.34 10.38
CA GLY A 73 15.91 16.37 9.48
C GLY A 73 14.44 16.72 9.20
N GLY A 74 14.16 17.16 7.98
CA GLY A 74 12.81 17.48 7.52
C GLY A 74 11.92 16.24 7.58
N GLY A 75 10.97 16.24 8.51
CA GLY A 75 9.94 15.22 8.61
C GLY A 75 9.10 15.17 7.34
N THR A 76 8.53 14.00 7.08
CA THR A 76 7.64 13.76 5.95
C THR A 76 6.38 13.10 6.50
N ALA A 77 5.22 13.73 6.31
CA ALA A 77 3.95 13.21 6.83
C ALA A 77 2.90 13.17 5.71
N LEU A 78 1.88 12.31 5.85
CA LEU A 78 0.75 12.35 4.93
C LEU A 78 0.01 13.68 5.05
N THR A 79 -0.42 14.19 3.90
CA THR A 79 -1.44 15.25 3.85
C THR A 79 -2.79 14.66 4.29
N ASP A 80 -3.75 15.51 4.65
CA ASP A 80 -5.12 15.05 4.93
C ASP A 80 -5.71 14.30 3.72
N TRP A 81 -5.43 14.81 2.52
CA TRP A 81 -5.78 14.13 1.27
C TRP A 81 -5.13 12.75 1.13
N GLY A 82 -3.84 12.61 1.50
CA GLY A 82 -3.14 11.32 1.52
C GLY A 82 -3.75 10.32 2.50
N ARG A 83 -4.16 10.78 3.70
CA ARG A 83 -4.86 9.95 4.70
C ARG A 83 -6.24 9.52 4.21
N GLU A 84 -6.96 10.42 3.55
CA GLU A 84 -8.25 10.12 2.93
C GLU A 84 -8.12 9.04 1.86
N LEU A 85 -7.12 9.15 0.97
CA LEU A 85 -6.85 8.14 -0.05
C LEU A 85 -6.59 6.74 0.57
N VAL A 86 -5.77 6.68 1.62
CA VAL A 86 -5.51 5.42 2.35
C VAL A 86 -6.80 4.87 2.95
N THR A 87 -7.60 5.72 3.59
CA THR A 87 -8.87 5.35 4.22
C THR A 87 -9.86 4.78 3.20
N LEU A 88 -10.04 5.46 2.06
CA LEU A 88 -10.92 5.01 0.99
C LEU A 88 -10.47 3.66 0.42
N TYR A 89 -9.18 3.48 0.18
CA TYR A 89 -8.64 2.21 -0.32
C TYR A 89 -8.87 1.06 0.67
N ARG A 90 -8.60 1.27 1.96
CA ARG A 90 -8.85 0.24 3.01
C ARG A 90 -10.33 -0.07 3.17
N GLY A 91 -11.20 0.94 3.03
CA GLY A 91 -12.66 0.74 2.98
C GLY A 91 -13.09 -0.14 1.80
N LEU A 92 -12.50 0.07 0.62
CA LEU A 92 -12.76 -0.78 -0.56
C LEU A 92 -12.28 -2.22 -0.36
N GLU A 93 -11.10 -2.41 0.23
CA GLU A 93 -10.58 -3.75 0.56
C GLU A 93 -11.51 -4.49 1.53
N ALA A 94 -11.91 -3.83 2.62
CA ALA A 94 -12.80 -4.42 3.62
C ALA A 94 -14.17 -4.76 3.00
N SER A 95 -14.76 -3.85 2.23
CA SER A 95 -16.06 -4.06 1.58
C SER A 95 -16.01 -5.18 0.54
N SER A 96 -14.94 -5.24 -0.27
CA SER A 96 -14.77 -6.27 -1.29
C SER A 96 -14.54 -7.65 -0.66
N SER A 97 -13.76 -7.72 0.41
CA SER A 97 -13.56 -8.97 1.17
C SER A 97 -14.88 -9.43 1.81
N GLY A 98 -15.67 -8.51 2.36
CA GLY A 98 -16.97 -8.81 2.95
C GLY A 98 -17.97 -9.33 1.90
N ALA A 99 -18.14 -8.60 0.80
CA ALA A 99 -19.03 -9.00 -0.30
C ALA A 99 -18.59 -10.32 -0.96
N GLY A 100 -17.28 -10.56 -1.05
CA GLY A 100 -16.70 -11.76 -1.64
C GLY A 100 -16.64 -12.98 -0.72
N ALA A 101 -16.97 -12.86 0.57
CA ALA A 101 -16.70 -13.89 1.58
C ALA A 101 -17.23 -15.29 1.22
N GLY A 102 -18.46 -15.37 0.68
CA GLY A 102 -19.04 -16.64 0.24
C GLY A 102 -18.30 -17.28 -0.94
N ALA A 103 -17.92 -16.47 -1.93
CA ALA A 103 -17.14 -16.95 -3.08
C ALA A 103 -15.72 -17.35 -2.66
N LEU A 104 -15.08 -16.56 -1.80
CA LEU A 104 -13.76 -16.85 -1.25
C LEU A 104 -13.76 -18.17 -0.47
N GLY A 105 -14.76 -18.42 0.38
CA GLY A 105 -14.88 -19.69 1.10
C GLY A 105 -15.07 -20.89 0.17
N ARG A 106 -15.81 -20.74 -0.94
CA ARG A 106 -15.95 -21.79 -1.95
C ARG A 106 -14.65 -22.06 -2.69
N ILE A 107 -13.89 -21.01 -3.03
CA ILE A 107 -12.57 -21.17 -3.68
C ILE A 107 -11.57 -21.81 -2.71
N ASP A 108 -11.60 -21.44 -1.43
CA ASP A 108 -10.74 -22.01 -0.38
C ASP A 108 -10.97 -23.53 -0.25
N ALA A 109 -12.22 -23.97 -0.29
CA ALA A 109 -12.58 -25.39 -0.28
C ALA A 109 -12.17 -26.16 -1.54
N MET A 110 -11.85 -25.47 -2.65
CA MET A 110 -11.34 -26.07 -3.89
C MET A 110 -9.81 -26.20 -3.90
N LEU A 111 -9.11 -25.61 -2.92
CA LEU A 111 -7.65 -25.70 -2.84
C LEU A 111 -7.24 -27.16 -2.61
N ASN A 112 -6.17 -27.59 -3.30
CA ASN A 112 -5.59 -28.90 -3.07
C ASN A 112 -4.88 -28.90 -1.68
N PRO A 113 -5.38 -29.65 -0.69
CA PRO A 113 -4.79 -29.65 0.65
C PRO A 113 -3.38 -30.27 0.68
N ALA A 114 -3.03 -31.10 -0.31
CA ALA A 114 -1.70 -31.72 -0.40
C ALA A 114 -0.59 -30.75 -0.83
N GLU A 115 -0.95 -29.58 -1.37
CA GLU A 115 -0.01 -28.53 -1.83
C GLU A 115 0.03 -27.33 -0.86
N ALA A 116 -0.54 -27.46 0.34
CA ALA A 116 -0.58 -26.39 1.33
C ALA A 116 0.80 -26.15 1.99
N HIS A 117 1.66 -25.43 1.24
CA HIS A 117 2.92 -24.76 1.60
C HIS A 117 4.21 -25.58 1.85
N GLU A 118 5.04 -25.68 0.80
CA GLU A 118 6.47 -25.37 0.90
C GLU A 118 6.68 -23.92 0.39
N ILE A 119 6.83 -22.93 1.27
CA ILE A 119 7.46 -21.66 0.86
C ILE A 119 8.96 -21.92 0.82
N PRO A 120 9.64 -21.78 -0.33
CA PRO A 120 11.09 -21.70 -0.30
C PRO A 120 11.47 -20.43 0.47
N LYS A 121 12.06 -20.60 1.66
CA LYS A 121 12.73 -19.52 2.38
C LYS A 121 13.76 -18.91 1.44
N LYS A 122 13.58 -17.66 1.06
CA LYS A 122 14.57 -16.87 0.34
C LYS A 122 14.92 -15.64 1.14
#